data_AF-A0A0M3J2R6-F1
#
_entry.id   AF-A0A0M3J2R6-F1
#
_cell.length_a   1.000
_cell.length_b   1.000
_cell.length_c   1.000
_cell.angle_alpha   90.00
_cell.angle_beta   90.00
_cell.angle_gamma   90.00
#
_symmetry.space_group_name_H-M   'P 1'
#
loop_
_entity.id
_entity.type
_entity.pdbx_description
1 polymer ?
#
loop_
_entity_poly.entity_id
_entity_poly.type
_entity_poly.pdbx_seq_one_letter_code
_entity_poly.pdbx_strand_id
1 'polypeptide(L)'
;MFTAIRRSILAAVNSSNWRCSQRCGELMDDLRKRLRQLPFSRRIAFLVLLILLLFYMLMAFFNTSTKPSFSNGCVEDRLRSWRDLEDYSAEASVSTTQNKNVILLGNGFIGLGGDGELRIRTNTSRVLSIPTAFYPLVDAHLSSSSSYPSRSTASVFDYRNAQLKRFECYSVNADECACITTTVYVHRTRPHLLVQDVQITNPTDESFKVAFSRQREPKDWNAGEKVGETHTWWRLADSNGDSLLLAAVCSIVPDGETLERKREENTRFTCLFNYEYIEKEKVANKDQKQQEISHQIVKEFADTMHVKAAELDEEHTSAWHTV
;
A
#
# COMPACT_ATOMS: atom_id res chain seq x y z
N MET A 1 -40.42 26.34 -63.48
CA MET A 1 -40.02 27.40 -62.53
C MET A 1 -38.98 26.98 -61.48
N PHE A 2 -38.71 25.68 -61.24
CA PHE A 2 -37.72 25.23 -60.24
C PHE A 2 -36.30 24.96 -60.76
N THR A 3 -36.07 24.97 -62.07
CA THR A 3 -34.74 24.72 -62.68
C THR A 3 -33.88 25.96 -62.85
N ALA A 4 -34.46 27.16 -62.83
CA ALA A 4 -33.72 28.42 -62.93
C ALA A 4 -33.07 28.84 -61.60
N ILE A 5 -33.75 28.59 -60.47
CA ILE A 5 -33.27 28.99 -59.13
C ILE A 5 -32.06 28.13 -58.69
N ARG A 6 -32.00 26.85 -59.11
CA ARG A 6 -30.93 25.93 -58.74
C ARG A 6 -29.58 26.24 -59.41
N ARG A 7 -29.57 26.86 -60.59
CA ARG A 7 -28.34 27.29 -61.29
C ARG A 7 -27.75 28.58 -60.71
N SER A 8 -28.59 29.49 -60.20
CA SER A 8 -28.13 30.74 -59.60
C SER A 8 -27.49 30.56 -58.22
N ILE A 9 -27.92 29.55 -57.45
CA ILE A 9 -27.36 29.28 -56.11
C ILE A 9 -25.99 28.57 -56.21
N LEU A 10 -25.81 27.65 -57.17
CA LEU A 10 -24.53 26.96 -57.40
C LEU A 10 -23.42 27.87 -57.95
N ALA A 11 -23.77 28.89 -58.74
CA ALA A 11 -22.81 29.89 -59.21
C ALA A 11 -22.39 30.89 -58.12
N ALA A 12 -23.30 31.21 -57.19
CA ALA A 12 -22.99 32.13 -56.08
C ALA A 12 -22.03 31.50 -55.05
N VAL A 13 -22.24 30.24 -54.68
CA VAL A 13 -21.40 29.51 -53.71
C VAL A 13 -19.98 29.27 -54.23
N ASN A 14 -19.81 29.09 -55.54
CA ASN A 14 -18.49 28.90 -56.13
C ASN A 14 -17.73 30.23 -56.36
N SER A 15 -18.36 31.41 -56.17
CA SER A 15 -17.69 32.71 -56.30
C SER A 15 -17.27 33.32 -54.95
N SER A 16 -17.89 32.89 -53.85
CA SER A 16 -17.58 33.34 -52.48
C SER A 16 -16.38 32.61 -51.87
N ASN A 17 -16.13 31.35 -52.25
CA ASN A 17 -14.97 30.59 -51.76
C ASN A 17 -13.64 31.09 -52.33
N TRP A 18 -13.61 31.63 -53.56
CA TRP A 18 -12.38 32.16 -54.15
C TRP A 18 -11.97 33.53 -53.59
N ARG A 19 -12.94 34.38 -53.19
CA ARG A 19 -12.64 35.70 -52.60
C ARG A 19 -12.05 35.59 -51.19
N CYS A 20 -12.39 34.56 -50.42
CA CYS A 20 -11.79 34.33 -49.11
C CYS A 20 -10.35 33.79 -49.22
N SER A 21 -10.08 32.95 -50.24
CA SER A 21 -8.75 32.42 -50.53
C SER A 21 -7.76 33.51 -51.00
N GLN A 22 -8.19 34.41 -51.89
CA GLN A 22 -7.35 35.52 -52.37
C GLN A 22 -6.98 36.53 -51.26
N ARG A 23 -7.93 36.83 -50.36
CA ARG A 23 -7.73 37.81 -49.28
C ARG A 23 -6.79 37.31 -48.18
N CYS A 24 -6.77 36.00 -47.93
CA CYS A 24 -5.76 35.38 -47.06
C CYS A 24 -4.37 35.37 -47.70
N GLY A 25 -4.27 35.22 -49.02
CA GLY A 25 -2.99 35.30 -49.75
C GLY A 25 -2.34 36.68 -49.65
N GLU A 26 -3.09 37.75 -49.91
CA GLU A 26 -2.59 39.13 -49.80
C GLU A 26 -2.17 39.49 -48.37
N LEU A 27 -2.92 39.04 -47.36
CA LEU A 27 -2.59 39.26 -45.95
C LEU A 27 -1.27 38.56 -45.57
N MET A 28 -1.07 37.33 -46.04
CA MET A 28 0.15 36.55 -45.80
C MET A 28 1.36 37.17 -46.49
N ASP A 29 1.19 37.70 -47.71
CA ASP A 29 2.27 38.39 -48.42
C ASP A 29 2.64 39.73 -47.79
N ASP A 30 1.67 40.49 -47.28
CA ASP A 30 1.92 41.72 -46.54
C ASP A 30 2.59 41.46 -45.18
N LEU A 31 2.18 40.43 -44.46
CA LEU A 31 2.87 39.96 -43.26
C LEU A 31 4.32 39.58 -43.60
N ARG A 32 4.54 38.85 -44.69
CA ARG A 32 5.86 38.42 -45.14
C ARG A 32 6.76 39.60 -45.51
N LYS A 33 6.21 40.64 -46.16
CA LYS A 33 6.92 41.88 -46.49
C LYS A 33 7.30 42.67 -45.23
N ARG A 34 6.37 42.81 -44.26
CA ARG A 34 6.63 43.48 -42.97
C ARG A 34 7.64 42.74 -42.11
N LEU A 35 7.59 41.41 -42.11
CA LEU A 35 8.62 40.55 -41.48
C LEU A 35 9.99 40.74 -42.13
N ARG A 36 10.04 40.99 -43.45
CA ARG A 36 11.28 41.22 -44.21
C ARG A 36 11.88 42.62 -44.04
N GLN A 37 11.20 43.55 -43.38
CA GLN A 37 11.70 44.89 -43.07
C GLN A 37 12.25 45.03 -41.64
N LEU A 38 12.03 44.03 -40.78
CA LEU A 38 12.58 44.01 -39.43
C LEU A 38 14.07 43.62 -39.45
N PRO A 39 14.93 44.23 -38.61
CA PRO A 39 16.34 43.85 -38.50
C PRO A 39 16.48 42.39 -38.07
N PHE A 40 17.53 41.71 -38.54
CA PHE A 40 17.75 40.27 -38.38
C PHE A 40 17.66 39.80 -36.91
N SER A 41 18.16 40.61 -35.97
CA SER A 41 18.09 40.35 -34.52
C SER A 41 16.65 40.27 -33.99
N ARG A 42 15.73 41.10 -34.50
CA ARG A 42 14.32 41.07 -34.09
C ARG A 42 13.60 39.85 -34.66
N ARG A 43 13.97 39.38 -35.86
CA ARG A 43 13.39 38.15 -36.44
C ARG A 43 13.78 36.91 -35.66
N ILE A 44 15.06 36.82 -35.25
CA ILE A 44 15.54 35.74 -34.40
C ILE A 44 14.81 35.78 -33.05
N ALA A 45 14.65 36.96 -32.44
CA ALA A 45 13.93 37.10 -31.18
C ALA A 45 12.45 36.62 -31.29
N PHE A 46 11.74 36.98 -32.36
CA PHE A 46 10.37 36.49 -32.58
C PHE A 46 10.31 34.98 -32.83
N LEU A 47 11.28 34.40 -33.56
CA LEU A 47 11.34 32.95 -33.77
C LEU A 47 11.62 32.21 -32.46
N VAL A 48 12.56 32.69 -31.65
CA VAL A 48 12.86 32.11 -30.33
C VAL A 48 11.64 32.20 -29.42
N LEU A 49 10.96 33.35 -29.38
CA LEU A 49 9.74 33.52 -28.60
C LEU A 49 8.63 32.56 -29.07
N LEU A 50 8.46 32.39 -30.38
CA LEU A 50 7.48 31.46 -30.94
C LEU A 50 7.82 30.00 -30.58
N ILE A 51 9.09 29.62 -30.65
CA ILE A 51 9.54 28.28 -30.26
C ILE A 51 9.31 28.04 -28.76
N LEU A 52 9.63 29.01 -27.90
CA LEU A 52 9.37 28.91 -26.46
C LEU A 52 7.88 28.80 -26.15
N LEU A 53 7.03 29.56 -26.87
CA LEU A 53 5.58 29.51 -26.69
C LEU A 53 5.01 28.17 -27.17
N LEU A 54 5.48 27.64 -28.30
CA LEU A 54 5.11 26.31 -28.77
C LEU A 54 5.58 25.22 -27.81
N PHE A 55 6.79 25.33 -27.28
CA PHE A 55 7.33 24.40 -26.28
C PHE A 55 6.52 24.45 -24.98
N TYR A 56 6.14 25.65 -24.51
CA TYR A 56 5.28 25.82 -23.34
C TYR A 56 3.90 25.19 -23.55
N MET A 57 3.28 25.44 -24.71
CA MET A 57 1.98 24.84 -25.07
C MET A 57 2.07 23.32 -25.20
N LEU A 58 3.19 22.80 -25.74
CA LEU A 58 3.46 21.37 -25.86
C LEU A 58 3.61 20.73 -24.48
N MET A 59 4.38 21.35 -23.58
CA MET A 59 4.52 20.91 -22.19
C MET A 59 3.18 20.97 -21.44
N ALA A 60 2.37 22.00 -21.66
CA ALA A 60 1.03 22.09 -21.09
C ALA A 60 0.07 21.03 -21.62
N PHE A 61 0.17 20.68 -22.91
CA PHE A 61 -0.65 19.65 -23.54
C PHE A 61 -0.23 18.23 -23.09
N PHE A 62 1.05 17.99 -22.85
CA PHE A 62 1.53 16.74 -22.25
C PHE A 62 1.33 16.69 -20.73
N ASN A 63 1.19 17.84 -20.07
CA ASN A 63 0.74 17.95 -18.68
C ASN A 63 -0.79 17.85 -18.57
N THR A 64 -1.41 16.87 -19.24
CA THR A 64 -2.73 16.43 -18.82
C THR A 64 -2.61 15.89 -17.41
N SER A 65 -2.98 16.70 -16.41
CA SER A 65 -3.17 16.24 -15.04
C SER A 65 -4.08 15.02 -15.11
N THR A 66 -3.51 13.85 -14.86
CA THR A 66 -4.27 12.61 -14.74
C THR A 66 -5.26 12.87 -13.62
N LYS A 67 -6.56 12.91 -13.92
CA LYS A 67 -7.56 13.07 -12.86
C LYS A 67 -7.30 11.97 -11.82
N PRO A 68 -7.19 12.31 -10.53
CA PRO A 68 -6.97 11.29 -9.51
C PRO A 68 -8.07 10.24 -9.65
N SER A 69 -7.69 8.96 -9.57
CA SER A 69 -8.66 7.87 -9.66
C SER A 69 -9.67 7.98 -8.51
N PHE A 70 -10.89 7.46 -8.71
CA PHE A 70 -11.90 7.44 -7.64
C PHE A 70 -11.38 6.75 -6.37
N SER A 71 -10.58 5.67 -6.54
CA SER A 71 -9.90 5.00 -5.43
C SER A 71 -8.94 5.90 -4.64
N ASN A 72 -8.33 6.92 -5.25
CA ASN A 72 -7.50 7.90 -4.52
C ASN A 72 -8.36 8.77 -3.61
N GLY A 73 -9.56 9.17 -4.06
CA GLY A 73 -10.52 9.92 -3.23
C GLY A 73 -10.91 9.13 -1.98
N CYS A 74 -11.19 7.84 -2.14
CA CYS A 74 -11.54 6.98 -1.01
C CYS A 74 -10.41 6.78 -0.01
N VAL A 75 -9.18 6.63 -0.49
CA VAL A 75 -8.01 6.58 0.42
C VAL A 75 -7.85 7.92 1.13
N GLU A 76 -7.99 9.03 0.42
CA GLU A 76 -7.89 10.38 0.98
C GLU A 76 -8.92 10.62 2.09
N ASP A 77 -10.16 10.19 1.88
CA ASP A 77 -11.22 10.29 2.88
C ASP A 77 -10.87 9.53 4.17
N ARG A 78 -10.23 8.35 4.05
CA ARG A 78 -9.74 7.58 5.20
C ARG A 78 -8.55 8.25 5.88
N LEU A 79 -7.69 8.92 5.11
CA LEU A 79 -6.50 9.62 5.62
C LEU A 79 -6.80 10.96 6.28
N ARG A 80 -7.96 11.58 6.01
CA ARG A 80 -8.27 12.94 6.45
C ARG A 80 -8.01 13.18 7.95
N SER A 81 -8.53 12.30 8.80
CA SER A 81 -8.31 12.40 10.26
C SER A 81 -6.86 12.17 10.69
N TRP A 82 -6.08 11.41 9.92
CA TRP A 82 -4.68 11.14 10.20
C TRP A 82 -3.77 12.29 9.76
N ARG A 83 -4.13 12.99 8.68
CA ARG A 83 -3.41 14.20 8.25
C ARG A 83 -3.52 15.31 9.26
N ASP A 84 -4.70 15.48 9.86
CA ASP A 84 -4.85 16.44 10.96
C ASP A 84 -3.89 16.09 12.12
N LEU A 85 -3.72 14.81 12.46
CA LEU A 85 -2.77 14.39 13.51
C LEU A 85 -1.30 14.58 13.11
N GLU A 86 -0.96 14.34 11.85
CA GLU A 86 0.40 14.58 11.34
C GLU A 86 0.75 16.08 11.36
N ASP A 87 -0.15 16.94 10.87
CA ASP A 87 0.07 18.37 10.73
C ASP A 87 0.07 19.11 12.08
N TYR A 88 -0.80 18.72 13.02
CA TYR A 88 -0.99 19.46 14.27
C TYR A 88 -0.27 18.88 15.48
N SER A 89 -0.12 17.54 15.58
CA SER A 89 0.42 16.90 16.78
C SER A 89 1.67 16.03 16.54
N ALA A 90 2.04 15.77 15.29
CA ALA A 90 3.10 14.81 14.92
C ALA A 90 2.91 13.43 15.58
N GLU A 91 1.67 13.09 15.95
CA GLU A 91 1.28 11.83 16.60
C GLU A 91 1.05 10.70 15.59
N ALA A 92 1.03 11.02 14.30
CA ALA A 92 0.97 10.07 13.22
C ALA A 92 1.93 10.47 12.09
N SER A 93 2.36 9.49 11.31
CA SER A 93 3.06 9.72 10.03
C SER A 93 2.26 9.09 8.90
N VAL A 94 1.92 9.88 7.89
CA VAL A 94 1.17 9.43 6.72
C VAL A 94 2.14 9.22 5.55
N SER A 95 2.00 8.07 4.90
CA SER A 95 2.80 7.66 3.76
C SER A 95 1.86 7.20 2.66
N THR A 96 1.88 7.88 1.51
CA THR A 96 1.16 7.45 0.30
C THR A 96 2.10 6.65 -0.60
N THR A 97 1.57 5.92 -1.58
CA THR A 97 2.34 5.10 -2.56
C THR A 97 3.58 5.77 -3.16
N GLN A 98 3.64 7.10 -3.16
CA GLN A 98 4.75 7.88 -3.71
C GLN A 98 5.92 8.04 -2.72
N ASN A 99 5.69 7.92 -1.41
CA ASN A 99 6.67 8.13 -0.36
C ASN A 99 6.81 6.86 0.49
N LYS A 100 7.73 5.96 0.11
CA LYS A 100 8.02 4.76 0.92
C LYS A 100 8.74 5.17 2.21
N ASN A 101 8.00 5.34 3.29
CA ASN A 101 8.61 5.45 4.61
C ASN A 101 8.97 4.05 5.11
N VAL A 102 10.22 3.88 5.56
CA VAL A 102 10.66 2.65 6.22
C VAL A 102 10.05 2.64 7.62
N ILE A 103 9.01 1.84 7.80
CA ILE A 103 8.35 1.69 9.11
C ILE A 103 8.83 0.38 9.73
N LEU A 104 9.54 0.50 10.85
CA LEU A 104 9.91 -0.62 11.72
C LEU A 104 8.91 -0.63 12.88
N LEU A 105 8.18 -1.74 13.06
CA LEU A 105 7.35 -1.99 14.25
C LEU A 105 8.12 -2.88 15.21
N GLY A 106 7.95 -2.75 16.52
CA GLY A 106 8.55 -3.70 17.45
C GLY A 106 8.34 -3.34 18.92
N ASN A 107 8.56 -4.33 19.79
CA ASN A 107 8.44 -4.19 21.24
C ASN A 107 9.79 -4.32 21.97
N GLY A 108 10.89 -4.43 21.23
CA GLY A 108 12.24 -4.65 21.77
C GLY A 108 12.65 -6.12 21.91
N PHE A 109 11.71 -7.05 21.83
CA PHE A 109 11.97 -8.49 21.74
C PHE A 109 11.91 -8.97 20.28
N ILE A 110 10.82 -8.67 19.59
CA ILE A 110 10.66 -8.85 18.15
C ILE A 110 10.35 -7.52 17.46
N GLY A 111 10.62 -7.45 16.17
CA GLY A 111 10.18 -6.37 15.31
C GLY A 111 9.86 -6.82 13.90
N LEU A 112 9.12 -6.00 13.17
CA LEU A 112 8.82 -6.18 11.76
C LEU A 112 9.53 -5.10 10.96
N GLY A 113 10.30 -5.53 9.97
CA GLY A 113 10.86 -4.66 8.96
C GLY A 113 9.82 -4.10 8.00
N GLY A 114 10.16 -3.01 7.31
CA GLY A 114 9.33 -2.45 6.24
C GLY A 114 9.15 -3.37 5.02
N ASP A 115 9.92 -4.46 4.94
CA ASP A 115 9.77 -5.57 4.00
C ASP A 115 8.79 -6.66 4.46
N GLY A 116 8.26 -6.55 5.68
CA GLY A 116 7.37 -7.53 6.30
C GLY A 116 8.10 -8.70 6.98
N GLU A 117 9.44 -8.68 6.99
CA GLU A 117 10.23 -9.72 7.64
C GLU A 117 10.34 -9.49 9.15
N LEU A 118 10.17 -10.56 9.93
CA LEU A 118 10.40 -10.53 11.36
C LEU A 118 11.89 -10.46 11.67
N ARG A 119 12.25 -9.55 12.58
CA ARG A 119 13.60 -9.31 13.05
C ARG A 119 13.71 -9.48 14.55
N ILE A 120 14.86 -9.99 14.97
CA ILE A 120 15.22 -10.22 16.37
C ILE A 120 16.54 -9.53 16.70
N ARG A 121 16.85 -9.48 17.99
CA ARG A 121 18.16 -9.04 18.50
C ARG A 121 19.00 -10.25 18.89
N THR A 122 20.32 -10.15 18.72
CA THR A 122 21.29 -11.09 19.32
C THR A 122 21.62 -10.71 20.76
N ASN A 123 22.42 -11.53 21.45
CA ASN A 123 22.93 -11.17 22.78
C ASN A 123 23.94 -10.02 22.70
N THR A 124 24.63 -9.93 21.57
CA THR A 124 25.65 -8.93 21.28
C THR A 124 25.09 -7.62 20.73
N SER A 125 23.84 -7.60 20.26
CA SER A 125 23.19 -6.43 19.66
C SER A 125 22.00 -5.96 20.49
N ARG A 126 21.88 -4.64 20.66
CA ARG A 126 20.69 -4.02 21.26
C ARG A 126 19.61 -3.67 20.24
N VAL A 127 19.87 -3.92 18.95
CA VAL A 127 19.00 -3.52 17.83
C VAL A 127 18.36 -4.75 17.20
N LEU A 128 17.07 -4.62 16.83
CA LEU A 128 16.29 -5.62 16.10
C LEU A 128 16.66 -5.64 14.61
N SER A 129 17.86 -6.13 14.31
CA SER A 129 18.42 -6.10 12.96
C SER A 129 18.60 -7.48 12.33
N ILE A 130 18.41 -8.57 13.08
CA ILE A 130 18.69 -9.91 12.57
C ILE A 130 17.47 -10.46 11.83
N PRO A 131 17.58 -10.71 10.51
CA PRO A 131 16.49 -11.31 9.74
C PRO A 131 16.27 -12.77 10.13
N THR A 132 15.01 -13.18 10.21
CA THR A 132 14.63 -14.56 10.58
C THR A 132 14.17 -15.39 9.38
N ALA A 133 14.01 -14.77 8.21
CA ALA A 133 13.30 -15.27 7.04
C ALA A 133 11.85 -15.69 7.32
N PHE A 134 11.23 -15.15 8.37
CA PHE A 134 9.83 -15.37 8.70
C PHE A 134 8.99 -14.14 8.36
N TYR A 135 7.87 -14.35 7.65
CA TYR A 135 6.99 -13.29 7.16
C TYR A 135 5.58 -13.53 7.71
N PRO A 136 5.26 -13.01 8.92
CA PRO A 136 4.01 -13.35 9.61
C PRO A 136 2.78 -12.64 9.02
N LEU A 137 2.98 -11.61 8.20
CA LEU A 137 1.89 -10.80 7.67
C LEU A 137 1.09 -11.54 6.59
N VAL A 138 -0.23 -11.41 6.70
CA VAL A 138 -1.21 -11.90 5.73
C VAL A 138 -1.58 -10.76 4.78
N ASP A 139 -1.43 -10.99 3.49
CA ASP A 139 -1.94 -10.09 2.47
C ASP A 139 -3.40 -10.42 2.18
N ALA A 140 -4.25 -9.40 2.23
CA ALA A 140 -5.64 -9.45 1.79
C ALA A 140 -5.83 -8.60 0.54
N HIS A 141 -6.51 -9.15 -0.47
CA HIS A 141 -6.76 -8.48 -1.73
C HIS A 141 -8.08 -8.94 -2.35
N LEU A 142 -8.74 -8.07 -3.12
CA LEU A 142 -9.95 -8.45 -3.83
C LEU A 142 -9.60 -9.39 -5.00
N SER A 143 -10.26 -10.55 -5.07
CA SER A 143 -9.89 -11.68 -5.94
C SER A 143 -10.10 -11.45 -7.45
N SER A 144 -10.39 -10.22 -7.90
CA SER A 144 -10.53 -9.88 -9.32
C SER A 144 -9.81 -8.58 -9.68
N SER A 145 -8.48 -8.57 -9.53
CA SER A 145 -7.62 -7.43 -9.88
C SER A 145 -7.78 -6.96 -11.34
N SER A 146 -8.27 -7.80 -12.24
CA SER A 146 -8.58 -7.47 -13.64
C SER A 146 -9.97 -6.84 -13.85
N SER A 147 -10.84 -6.84 -12.84
CA SER A 147 -12.21 -6.29 -12.92
C SER A 147 -12.34 -4.90 -12.30
N TYR A 148 -11.32 -4.42 -11.58
CA TYR A 148 -11.37 -3.13 -10.90
C TYR A 148 -10.55 -2.06 -11.63
N PRO A 149 -11.15 -0.94 -12.05
CA PRO A 149 -10.49 0.08 -12.87
C PRO A 149 -9.29 0.76 -12.20
N SER A 150 -9.23 0.81 -10.85
CA SER A 150 -8.10 1.42 -10.14
C SER A 150 -7.93 0.91 -8.71
N ARG A 151 -6.67 0.86 -8.24
CA ARG A 151 -6.27 0.53 -6.87
C ARG A 151 -5.39 1.66 -6.31
N SER A 152 -5.64 2.04 -5.07
CA SER A 152 -4.88 3.08 -4.37
C SER A 152 -4.52 2.59 -2.98
N THR A 153 -3.30 2.89 -2.52
CA THR A 153 -2.85 2.50 -1.18
C THR A 153 -2.20 3.66 -0.43
N ALA A 154 -2.29 3.59 0.89
CA ALA A 154 -1.58 4.45 1.81
C ALA A 154 -1.31 3.70 3.11
N SER A 155 -0.35 4.16 3.89
CA SER A 155 -0.07 3.68 5.22
C SER A 155 0.05 4.83 6.20
N VAL A 156 -0.34 4.57 7.44
CA VAL A 156 -0.23 5.49 8.56
C VAL A 156 0.45 4.75 9.69
N PHE A 157 1.47 5.37 10.28
CA PHE A 157 1.98 4.94 11.57
C PHE A 157 1.35 5.80 12.66
N ASP A 158 0.59 5.20 13.57
CA ASP A 158 0.04 5.87 14.76
C ASP A 158 1.05 5.73 15.90
N TYR A 159 1.76 6.81 16.23
CA TYR A 159 2.78 6.81 17.28
C TYR A 159 2.19 6.67 18.68
N ARG A 160 0.92 7.05 18.88
CA ARG A 160 0.26 6.97 20.20
C ARG A 160 -0.02 5.54 20.60
N ASN A 161 -0.45 4.75 19.62
CA ASN A 161 -0.82 3.36 19.80
C ASN A 161 0.24 2.38 19.29
N ALA A 162 1.35 2.88 18.71
CA ALA A 162 2.39 2.09 18.04
C ALA A 162 1.83 1.06 17.03
N GLN A 163 0.86 1.50 16.23
CA GLN A 163 0.17 0.68 15.23
C GLN A 163 0.53 1.15 13.81
N LEU A 164 0.75 0.20 12.90
CA LEU A 164 0.77 0.47 11.47
C LEU A 164 -0.60 0.18 10.89
N LYS A 165 -1.18 1.15 10.20
CA LYS A 165 -2.42 1.00 9.43
C LYS A 165 -2.09 1.10 7.95
N ARG A 166 -2.53 0.13 7.14
CA ARG A 166 -2.47 0.17 5.68
C ARG A 166 -3.88 0.25 5.14
N PHE A 167 -4.16 1.28 4.36
CA PHE A 167 -5.40 1.46 3.63
C PHE A 167 -5.18 1.07 2.18
N GLU A 168 -6.08 0.25 1.67
CA GLU A 168 -6.05 -0.20 0.30
C GLU A 168 -7.46 -0.17 -0.26
N CYS A 169 -7.74 0.79 -1.15
CA CYS A 169 -9.06 0.95 -1.74
C CYS A 169 -9.05 0.63 -3.23
N TYR A 170 -10.15 0.04 -3.65
CA TYR A 170 -10.43 -0.40 -5.01
C TYR A 170 -11.63 0.37 -5.53
N SER A 171 -11.53 0.93 -6.72
CA SER A 171 -12.69 1.44 -7.43
C SER A 171 -13.49 0.24 -7.93
N VAL A 172 -14.73 0.10 -7.46
CA VAL A 172 -15.62 -1.01 -7.85
C VAL A 172 -16.47 -0.58 -9.03
N ASN A 173 -17.10 0.60 -8.90
CA ASN A 173 -17.90 1.26 -9.92
C ASN A 173 -17.36 2.67 -10.19
N ALA A 174 -17.98 3.43 -11.10
CA ALA A 174 -17.54 4.79 -11.43
C ALA A 174 -17.46 5.71 -10.19
N ASP A 175 -18.37 5.53 -9.23
CA ASP A 175 -18.56 6.39 -8.07
C ASP A 175 -18.61 5.62 -6.73
N GLU A 176 -18.13 4.36 -6.69
CA GLU A 176 -18.10 3.55 -5.47
C GLU A 176 -16.77 2.82 -5.30
N CYS A 177 -16.36 2.63 -4.04
CA CYS A 177 -15.12 1.96 -3.69
C CYS A 177 -15.28 1.04 -2.50
N ALA A 178 -14.51 -0.04 -2.52
CA ALA A 178 -14.32 -0.93 -1.38
C ALA A 178 -12.92 -0.73 -0.82
N CYS A 179 -12.76 -0.84 0.49
CA CYS A 179 -11.47 -0.64 1.15
C CYS A 179 -11.13 -1.79 2.08
N ILE A 180 -9.87 -2.19 2.06
CA ILE A 180 -9.24 -3.09 3.01
C ILE A 180 -8.35 -2.23 3.91
N THR A 181 -8.61 -2.29 5.22
CA THR A 181 -7.79 -1.65 6.24
C THR A 181 -7.07 -2.73 7.03
N THR A 182 -5.75 -2.76 6.94
CA THR A 182 -4.91 -3.66 7.71
C THR A 182 -4.28 -2.90 8.86
N THR A 183 -4.55 -3.30 10.11
CA THR A 183 -3.85 -2.78 11.28
C THR A 183 -2.87 -3.84 11.80
N VAL A 184 -1.62 -3.47 12.04
CA VAL A 184 -0.59 -4.36 12.58
C VAL A 184 0.05 -3.72 13.79
N TYR A 185 0.23 -4.51 14.86
CA TYR A 185 1.07 -4.14 15.97
C TYR A 185 1.81 -5.32 16.57
N VAL A 186 2.93 -5.00 17.22
CA VAL A 186 3.67 -5.93 18.07
C VAL A 186 3.31 -5.59 19.51
N HIS A 187 2.79 -6.55 20.26
CA HIS A 187 2.23 -6.29 21.58
C HIS A 187 3.29 -5.78 22.55
N ARG A 188 2.92 -4.81 23.40
CA ARG A 188 3.89 -4.05 24.21
C ARG A 188 4.34 -4.83 25.44
N THR A 189 3.37 -5.43 26.14
CA THR A 189 3.55 -6.22 27.38
C THR A 189 3.69 -7.72 27.15
N ARG A 190 3.39 -8.20 25.94
CA ARG A 190 3.45 -9.62 25.55
C ARG A 190 4.54 -9.78 24.50
N PRO A 191 5.76 -10.18 24.90
CA PRO A 191 6.95 -10.05 24.05
C PRO A 191 6.86 -10.84 22.74
N HIS A 192 6.17 -11.98 22.75
CA HIS A 192 6.10 -12.90 21.63
C HIS A 192 4.98 -12.58 20.63
N LEU A 193 4.06 -11.68 20.98
CA LEU A 193 2.78 -11.54 20.29
C LEU A 193 2.82 -10.45 19.20
N LEU A 194 2.41 -10.85 18.00
CA LEU A 194 2.12 -10.00 16.86
C LEU A 194 0.66 -10.19 16.46
N VAL A 195 -0.05 -9.08 16.28
CA VAL A 195 -1.46 -9.08 15.90
C VAL A 195 -1.63 -8.28 14.61
N GLN A 196 -2.45 -8.83 13.73
CA GLN A 196 -2.87 -8.20 12.50
C GLN A 196 -4.40 -8.28 12.38
N ASP A 197 -5.06 -7.14 12.25
CA ASP A 197 -6.48 -7.06 11.92
C ASP A 197 -6.65 -6.65 10.47
N VAL A 198 -7.55 -7.35 9.78
CA VAL A 198 -7.95 -7.03 8.41
C VAL A 198 -9.44 -6.73 8.41
N GLN A 199 -9.76 -5.43 8.34
CA GLN A 199 -11.11 -4.93 8.23
C GLN A 199 -11.42 -4.63 6.77
N ILE A 200 -12.50 -5.17 6.25
CA ILE A 200 -12.90 -5.00 4.85
C ILE A 200 -14.26 -4.33 4.84
N THR A 201 -14.33 -3.12 4.28
CA THR A 201 -15.58 -2.37 4.15
C THR A 201 -16.07 -2.45 2.70
N ASN A 202 -17.27 -3.01 2.53
CA ASN A 202 -18.01 -3.03 1.27
C ASN A 202 -19.26 -2.14 1.36
N PRO A 203 -19.19 -0.87 0.93
CA PRO A 203 -20.37 -0.02 0.88
C PRO A 203 -21.23 -0.24 -0.37
N THR A 204 -20.77 -1.03 -1.34
CA THR A 204 -21.42 -1.17 -2.66
C THR A 204 -22.62 -2.11 -2.59
N ASP A 205 -23.41 -2.12 -3.67
CA ASP A 205 -24.53 -3.05 -3.86
C ASP A 205 -24.12 -4.44 -4.37
N GLU A 206 -22.82 -4.67 -4.59
CA GLU A 206 -22.26 -5.91 -5.12
C GLU A 206 -21.46 -6.69 -4.07
N SER A 207 -21.55 -8.01 -4.07
CA SER A 207 -20.67 -8.87 -3.28
C SER A 207 -19.35 -9.12 -4.01
N PHE A 208 -18.25 -9.20 -3.29
CA PHE A 208 -16.95 -9.57 -3.87
C PHE A 208 -16.20 -10.57 -3.01
N LYS A 209 -15.27 -11.30 -3.64
CA LYS A 209 -14.40 -12.24 -2.95
C LYS A 209 -13.12 -11.54 -2.53
N VAL A 210 -12.71 -11.78 -1.29
CA VAL A 210 -11.42 -11.36 -0.75
C VAL A 210 -10.58 -12.61 -0.62
N ALA A 211 -9.38 -12.59 -1.20
CA ALA A 211 -8.40 -13.65 -1.03
C ALA A 211 -7.41 -13.24 0.05
N PHE A 212 -7.05 -14.20 0.89
CA PHE A 212 -5.98 -14.05 1.87
C PHE A 212 -4.83 -14.96 1.47
N SER A 213 -3.61 -14.45 1.63
CA SER A 213 -2.41 -15.20 1.32
C SER A 213 -1.29 -14.75 2.22
N ARG A 214 -0.41 -15.65 2.64
CA ARG A 214 0.83 -15.23 3.29
C ARG A 214 1.71 -14.50 2.29
N GLN A 215 2.37 -13.43 2.73
CA GLN A 215 3.25 -12.64 1.88
C GLN A 215 4.37 -13.50 1.27
N ARG A 216 4.94 -14.42 2.08
CA ARG A 216 5.94 -15.41 1.66
C ARG A 216 5.83 -16.68 2.50
N GLU A 217 5.99 -17.83 1.84
CA GLU A 217 6.17 -19.09 2.54
C GLU A 217 7.50 -19.10 3.31
N PRO A 218 7.53 -19.64 4.55
CA PRO A 218 8.74 -19.69 5.37
C PRO A 218 9.65 -20.84 4.89
N LYS A 219 10.26 -20.68 3.71
CA LYS A 219 11.01 -21.73 2.99
C LYS A 219 12.18 -22.33 3.77
N ASP A 220 12.81 -21.55 4.64
CA ASP A 220 13.95 -21.99 5.46
C ASP A 220 13.53 -22.53 6.84
N TRP A 221 12.23 -22.66 7.06
CA TRP A 221 11.67 -23.13 8.33
C TRP A 221 11.13 -24.54 8.18
N ASN A 222 11.32 -25.33 9.23
CA ASN A 222 10.69 -26.64 9.33
C ASN A 222 9.26 -26.45 9.82
N ALA A 223 8.29 -27.02 9.11
CA ALA A 223 6.94 -27.11 9.60
C ALA A 223 6.89 -28.04 10.81
N GLY A 224 6.30 -27.56 11.90
CA GLY A 224 6.00 -28.38 13.07
C GLY A 224 4.67 -29.11 12.93
N GLU A 225 4.22 -29.72 14.03
CA GLU A 225 2.93 -30.40 14.08
C GLU A 225 1.77 -29.38 13.98
N LYS A 226 0.75 -29.74 13.22
CA LYS A 226 -0.48 -28.96 13.13
C LYS A 226 -1.33 -29.23 14.38
N VAL A 227 -1.44 -28.25 15.27
CA VAL A 227 -2.28 -28.35 16.46
C VAL A 227 -3.57 -27.55 16.23
N GLY A 228 -4.66 -28.24 15.95
CA GLY A 228 -5.96 -27.62 15.64
C GLY A 228 -5.91 -26.71 14.40
N GLU A 229 -6.31 -25.45 14.55
CA GLU A 229 -6.34 -24.43 13.50
C GLU A 229 -5.09 -23.52 13.51
N THR A 230 -3.94 -24.08 13.91
CA THR A 230 -2.67 -23.35 13.94
C THR A 230 -1.62 -23.99 13.05
N HIS A 231 -0.71 -23.16 12.56
CA HIS A 231 0.50 -23.63 11.90
C HIS A 231 1.69 -23.29 12.80
N THR A 232 2.52 -24.30 13.03
CA THR A 232 3.74 -24.17 13.84
C THR A 232 4.96 -24.30 12.95
N TRP A 233 6.01 -23.55 13.26
CA TRP A 233 7.30 -23.65 12.58
C TRP A 233 8.43 -23.53 13.56
N TRP A 234 9.55 -24.15 13.22
CA TRP A 234 10.79 -23.96 13.94
C TRP A 234 11.98 -23.90 13.00
N ARG A 235 13.04 -23.22 13.41
CA ARG A 235 14.28 -23.09 12.64
C ARG A 235 15.46 -23.00 13.59
N LEU A 236 16.58 -23.56 13.16
CA LEU A 236 17.88 -23.22 13.74
C LEU A 236 18.59 -22.25 12.82
N ALA A 237 19.09 -21.18 13.41
CA ALA A 237 19.82 -20.14 12.72
C ALA A 237 21.10 -19.84 13.48
N ASP A 238 22.19 -19.61 12.75
CA ASP A 238 23.42 -19.09 13.32
C ASP A 238 23.57 -17.64 12.90
N SER A 239 23.74 -16.73 13.86
CA SER A 239 23.90 -15.29 13.57
C SER A 239 24.93 -14.68 14.51
N ASN A 240 25.93 -14.00 13.95
CA ASN A 240 26.98 -13.29 14.70
C ASN A 240 27.68 -14.14 15.78
N GLY A 241 27.82 -15.44 15.53
CA GLY A 241 28.48 -16.38 16.44
C GLY A 241 27.54 -17.05 17.46
N ASP A 242 26.30 -16.57 17.58
CA ASP A 242 25.23 -17.16 18.39
C ASP A 242 24.45 -18.20 17.58
N SER A 243 24.17 -19.36 18.18
CA SER A 243 23.23 -20.34 17.63
C SER A 243 21.86 -20.12 18.27
N LEU A 244 20.82 -19.99 17.44
CA LEU A 244 19.47 -19.61 17.82
C LEU A 244 18.49 -20.70 17.40
N LEU A 245 17.61 -21.06 18.31
CA LEU A 245 16.43 -21.87 18.04
C LEU A 245 15.22 -20.96 18.02
N LEU A 246 14.58 -20.87 16.86
CA LEU A 246 13.43 -20.02 16.60
C LEU A 246 12.18 -20.90 16.52
N ALA A 247 11.07 -20.40 17.06
CA ALA A 247 9.76 -21.04 16.96
C ALA A 247 8.69 -19.99 16.69
N ALA A 248 7.71 -20.34 15.85
CA ALA A 248 6.59 -19.48 15.52
C ALA A 248 5.29 -20.29 15.46
N VAL A 249 4.19 -19.69 15.90
CA VAL A 249 2.85 -20.25 15.79
C VAL A 249 1.91 -19.16 15.30
N CYS A 250 1.20 -19.41 14.22
CA CYS A 250 0.24 -18.46 13.67
C CYS A 250 -1.15 -19.09 13.50
N SER A 251 -2.17 -18.25 13.56
CA SER A 251 -3.53 -18.59 13.16
C SER A 251 -3.58 -19.08 11.71
N ILE A 252 -4.55 -19.93 11.40
CA ILE A 252 -4.82 -20.36 10.03
C ILE A 252 -5.19 -19.15 9.14
N VAL A 253 -4.76 -19.20 7.89
CA VAL A 253 -5.11 -18.21 6.88
C VAL A 253 -6.12 -18.88 5.95
N PRO A 254 -7.37 -18.38 5.86
CA PRO A 254 -8.34 -18.92 4.91
C PRO A 254 -7.91 -18.59 3.47
N ASP A 255 -8.30 -19.39 2.48
CA ASP A 255 -7.98 -19.08 1.07
C ASP A 255 -8.73 -17.83 0.58
N GLY A 256 -9.89 -17.55 1.18
CA GLY A 256 -10.69 -16.39 0.89
C GLY A 256 -12.08 -16.45 1.52
N GLU A 257 -12.75 -15.31 1.50
CA GLU A 257 -14.11 -15.15 2.02
C GLU A 257 -14.92 -14.24 1.08
N THR A 258 -16.24 -14.45 1.05
CA THR A 258 -17.13 -13.64 0.24
C THR A 258 -17.70 -12.54 1.12
N LEU A 259 -17.38 -11.30 0.79
CA LEU A 259 -17.93 -10.14 1.46
C LEU A 259 -19.23 -9.74 0.77
N GLU A 260 -20.33 -9.83 1.52
CA GLU A 260 -21.64 -9.40 1.06
C GLU A 260 -21.69 -7.88 0.83
N ARG A 261 -22.66 -7.43 0.04
CA ARG A 261 -22.96 -6.02 -0.17
C ARG A 261 -23.30 -5.29 1.13
N LYS A 262 -23.00 -3.99 1.21
CA LYS A 262 -23.33 -3.10 2.36
C LYS A 262 -22.92 -3.68 3.70
N ARG A 263 -21.75 -4.32 3.75
CA ARG A 263 -21.26 -5.04 4.91
C ARG A 263 -19.82 -4.66 5.22
N GLU A 264 -19.50 -4.81 6.48
CA GLU A 264 -18.13 -4.76 6.97
C GLU A 264 -17.83 -6.06 7.70
N GLU A 265 -16.67 -6.63 7.41
CA GLU A 265 -16.17 -7.83 8.09
C GLU A 265 -14.78 -7.55 8.63
N ASN A 266 -14.43 -8.21 9.73
CA ASN A 266 -13.13 -8.08 10.38
C ASN A 266 -12.55 -9.46 10.67
N THR A 267 -11.36 -9.70 10.14
CA THR A 267 -10.63 -10.96 10.32
C THR A 267 -9.32 -10.69 11.05
N ARG A 268 -9.14 -11.31 12.22
CA ARG A 268 -7.94 -11.17 13.06
C ARG A 268 -6.98 -12.34 12.82
N PHE A 269 -5.73 -12.01 12.52
CA PHE A 269 -4.60 -12.94 12.46
C PHE A 269 -3.66 -12.69 13.63
N THR A 270 -3.25 -13.78 14.28
CA THR A 270 -2.36 -13.74 15.43
C THR A 270 -1.16 -14.63 15.16
N CYS A 271 0.03 -14.13 15.46
CA CYS A 271 1.28 -14.88 15.39
C CYS A 271 2.05 -14.69 16.69
N LEU A 272 2.46 -15.78 17.31
CA LEU A 272 3.45 -15.79 18.36
C LEU A 272 4.80 -16.18 17.79
N PHE A 273 5.86 -15.52 18.26
CA PHE A 273 7.24 -15.83 17.92
C PHE A 273 8.11 -15.83 19.17
N ASN A 274 8.87 -16.90 19.36
CA ASN A 274 9.84 -17.04 20.45
C ASN A 274 11.18 -17.54 19.91
N TYR A 275 12.26 -17.22 20.61
CA TYR A 275 13.59 -17.69 20.29
C TYR A 275 14.47 -17.85 21.51
N GLU A 276 15.35 -18.85 21.46
CA GLU A 276 16.31 -19.15 22.51
C GLU A 276 17.73 -19.30 21.97
N TYR A 277 18.71 -18.95 22.81
CA TYR A 277 20.12 -19.18 22.51
C TYR A 277 20.51 -20.61 22.88
N ILE A 278 21.21 -21.27 21.96
CA ILE A 278 21.77 -22.59 22.14
C ILE A 278 23.29 -22.45 22.20
N GLU A 279 23.87 -22.91 23.31
CA GLU A 279 25.32 -23.11 23.39
C GLU A 279 25.74 -24.19 22.39
N LYS A 280 26.81 -23.92 21.62
CA LYS A 280 27.31 -24.83 20.57
C LYS A 280 27.64 -26.24 21.06
N GLU A 281 27.95 -26.39 22.35
CA GLU A 281 28.25 -27.68 23.00
C GLU A 281 27.00 -28.49 23.36
N LYS A 282 25.81 -27.87 23.43
CA LYS A 282 24.52 -28.49 23.77
C LYS A 282 23.67 -28.88 22.57
N VAL A 283 24.24 -28.86 21.36
CA VAL A 283 23.56 -29.29 20.12
C VAL A 283 23.08 -30.76 20.20
N ALA A 284 23.66 -31.58 21.08
CA ALA A 284 23.22 -32.95 21.33
C ALA A 284 21.78 -33.08 21.91
N ASN A 285 21.27 -32.06 22.61
CA ASN A 285 19.90 -32.03 23.17
C ASN A 285 18.94 -31.13 22.35
N LYS A 286 19.30 -30.85 21.10
CA LYS A 286 18.55 -29.95 20.22
C LYS A 286 17.09 -30.34 20.06
N ASP A 287 16.80 -31.63 19.90
CA ASP A 287 15.44 -32.10 19.65
C ASP A 287 14.55 -31.90 20.88
N GLN A 288 15.09 -32.12 22.09
CA GLN A 288 14.38 -31.85 23.34
C GLN A 288 14.08 -30.36 23.50
N LYS A 289 15.07 -29.49 23.27
CA LYS A 289 14.87 -28.03 23.33
C LYS A 289 13.89 -27.54 22.27
N GLN A 290 13.94 -28.12 21.07
CA GLN A 290 13.01 -27.83 19.99
C GLN A 290 11.58 -28.22 20.35
N GLN A 291 11.37 -29.37 20.98
CA GLN A 291 10.05 -29.76 21.49
C GLN A 291 9.58 -28.84 22.61
N GLU A 292 10.47 -28.47 23.54
CA GLU A 292 10.16 -27.59 24.67
C GLU A 292 9.70 -26.21 24.20
N ILE A 293 10.48 -25.52 23.37
CA ILE A 293 10.11 -24.19 22.87
C ILE A 293 8.82 -24.25 22.04
N SER A 294 8.64 -25.30 21.22
CA SER A 294 7.44 -25.49 20.41
C SER A 294 6.20 -25.68 21.28
N HIS A 295 6.30 -26.49 22.33
CA HIS A 295 5.20 -26.71 23.26
C HIS A 295 4.87 -25.45 24.07
N GLN A 296 5.89 -24.71 24.53
CA GLN A 296 5.70 -23.45 25.25
C GLN A 296 4.96 -22.42 24.40
N ILE A 297 5.38 -22.21 23.16
CA ILE A 297 4.76 -21.21 22.28
C ILE A 297 3.35 -21.61 21.85
N VAL A 298 3.09 -22.91 21.64
CA VAL A 298 1.72 -23.40 21.35
C VAL A 298 0.81 -23.21 22.54
N LYS A 299 1.31 -23.47 23.76
CA LYS A 299 0.56 -23.22 25.00
C LYS A 299 0.25 -21.72 25.15
N GLU A 300 1.24 -20.86 25.00
CA GLU A 300 1.04 -19.40 25.08
C GLU A 300 0.09 -18.89 24.00
N PHE A 301 0.13 -19.46 22.80
CA PHE A 301 -0.81 -19.16 21.73
C PHE A 301 -2.22 -19.52 22.16
N ALA A 302 -2.43 -20.73 22.67
CA ALA A 302 -3.74 -21.16 23.17
C ALA A 302 -4.23 -20.24 24.29
N ASP A 303 -3.39 -19.91 25.27
CA ASP A 303 -3.73 -18.99 26.36
C ASP A 303 -4.11 -17.60 25.84
N THR A 304 -3.40 -17.09 24.83
CA THR A 304 -3.68 -15.81 24.17
C THR A 304 -5.04 -15.82 23.45
N MET A 305 -5.39 -16.92 22.80
CA MET A 305 -6.69 -17.07 22.12
C MET A 305 -7.89 -17.10 23.08
N HIS A 306 -7.68 -17.36 24.37
CA HIS A 306 -8.73 -17.26 25.39
C HIS A 306 -8.99 -15.81 25.86
N VAL A 307 -8.05 -14.90 25.61
CA VAL A 307 -8.20 -13.48 25.92
C VAL A 307 -9.05 -12.81 24.84
N LYS A 308 -9.97 -11.93 25.24
CA LYS A 308 -10.81 -11.22 24.26
C LYS A 308 -9.97 -10.27 23.44
N ALA A 309 -10.31 -10.14 22.16
CA ALA A 309 -9.63 -9.24 21.23
C ALA A 309 -9.50 -7.81 21.77
N ALA A 310 -10.61 -7.23 22.24
CA ALA A 310 -10.63 -5.87 22.79
C ALA A 310 -9.76 -5.71 24.05
N GLU A 311 -9.65 -6.75 24.88
CA GLU A 311 -8.82 -6.73 26.08
C GLU A 311 -7.33 -6.74 25.72
N LEU A 312 -6.92 -7.51 24.70
CA LEU A 312 -5.54 -7.46 24.17
C LEU A 312 -5.22 -6.09 23.57
N ASP A 313 -6.17 -5.46 22.88
CA ASP A 313 -5.96 -4.15 22.26
C ASP A 313 -5.81 -3.06 23.34
N GLU A 314 -6.62 -3.12 24.39
CA GLU A 314 -6.54 -2.22 25.54
C GLU A 314 -5.24 -2.43 26.33
N GLU A 315 -4.84 -3.69 26.58
CA GLU A 315 -3.56 -4.01 27.24
C GLU A 315 -2.37 -3.44 26.45
N HIS A 316 -2.39 -3.56 25.12
CA HIS A 316 -1.33 -3.02 24.27
C HIS A 316 -1.28 -1.48 24.30
N THR A 317 -2.42 -0.83 24.08
CA THR A 317 -2.51 0.64 23.95
C THR A 317 -2.26 1.34 25.28
N SER A 318 -2.83 0.84 26.37
CA SER A 318 -2.62 1.41 27.72
C SER A 318 -1.14 1.40 28.13
N ALA A 319 -0.40 0.36 27.75
CA ALA A 319 1.03 0.25 28.05
C ALA A 319 1.92 1.31 27.35
N TRP A 320 1.42 1.98 26.31
CA TRP A 320 2.09 3.11 25.68
C TRP A 320 1.81 4.44 26.38
N HIS A 321 0.72 4.54 27.12
CA HIS A 321 0.33 5.76 27.86
C HIS A 321 0.90 5.83 29.28
N THR A 322 1.45 4.74 29.80
CA THR A 322 2.00 4.65 31.17
C THR A 322 3.49 5.02 31.30
N VAL A 323 4.13 5.51 30.23
CA VAL A 323 5.58 5.78 30.20
C VAL A 323 5.93 7.22 30.55
#